data_AF-A0A7S2CK85-F1
#
_entry.id   AF-A0A7S2CK85-F1
#
_cell.length_a   1.000
_cell.length_b   1.000
_cell.length_c   1.000
_cell.angle_alpha   90.00
_cell.angle_beta   90.00
_cell.angle_gamma   90.00
#
_symmetry.space_group_name_H-M   'P 1'
#
loop_
_entity.id
_entity.type
_entity.pdbx_description
1 polymer ?
#
loop_
_entity_poly.entity_id
_entity_poly.type
_entity_poly.pdbx_seq_one_letter_code
_entity_poly.pdbx_strand_id
1 'polypeptide(L)'
;HPRDHWIEKLAEVDVPVGPVLDYAEIASHPQFVANDYVAEVENQFGRFKTVGVAARYSATPPPPVGTAADLGEHTDEVLRDICGMSDSDIKALAEAHATTPNRAKGYKEPHWIKAHKWKGEVAARRS
;
A
#
# COMPACT_ATOMS: atom_id res chain seq x y z
N HIS A 1 -36.51 -16.57 -1.43
CA HIS A 1 -36.23 -15.98 -0.11
C HIS A 1 -34.88 -15.25 -0.16
N PRO A 2 -34.68 -14.15 0.60
CA PRO A 2 -33.38 -13.48 0.73
C PRO A 2 -32.30 -14.43 1.28
N ARG A 3 -31.01 -14.12 1.04
CA ARG A 3 -29.85 -14.88 1.56
C ARG A 3 -29.98 -15.16 3.06
N ASP A 4 -30.24 -14.11 3.82
CA ASP A 4 -30.20 -14.15 5.29
C ASP A 4 -31.28 -15.05 5.88
N HIS A 5 -32.44 -15.19 5.20
CA HIS A 5 -33.50 -16.13 5.59
C HIS A 5 -33.02 -17.58 5.69
N TRP A 6 -32.17 -18.00 4.75
CA TRP A 6 -31.66 -19.38 4.73
C TRP A 6 -30.50 -19.57 5.70
N ILE A 7 -29.68 -18.54 5.90
CA ILE A 7 -28.59 -18.55 6.89
C ILE A 7 -29.17 -18.76 8.28
N GLU A 8 -30.19 -18.00 8.67
CA GLU A 8 -30.85 -18.11 9.97
C GLU A 8 -31.43 -19.52 10.21
N LYS A 9 -32.20 -20.05 9.24
CA LYS A 9 -32.80 -21.39 9.35
C LYS A 9 -31.78 -22.52 9.45
N LEU A 10 -30.67 -22.42 8.72
CA LEU A 10 -29.63 -23.45 8.74
C LEU A 10 -28.79 -23.36 10.03
N ALA A 11 -28.56 -22.15 10.55
CA ALA A 11 -27.88 -21.96 11.82
C ALA A 11 -28.66 -22.55 13.01
N GLU A 12 -30.01 -22.49 13.00
CA GLU A 12 -30.87 -23.09 14.03
C GLU A 12 -30.72 -24.62 14.17
N VAL A 13 -30.23 -25.28 13.12
CA VAL A 13 -30.01 -26.73 13.09
C VAL A 13 -28.53 -27.11 13.08
N ASP A 14 -27.66 -26.21 13.56
CA ASP A 14 -26.21 -26.38 13.69
C ASP A 14 -25.48 -26.68 12.37
N VAL A 15 -26.05 -26.28 11.23
CA VAL A 15 -25.36 -26.38 9.93
C VAL A 15 -24.37 -25.23 9.81
N PRO A 16 -23.07 -25.50 9.56
CA PRO A 16 -22.09 -24.44 9.35
C PRO A 16 -22.38 -23.73 8.03
N VAL A 17 -22.89 -22.51 8.13
CA VAL A 17 -23.25 -21.65 7.00
C VAL A 17 -22.77 -20.23 7.27
N GLY A 18 -22.40 -19.51 6.20
CA GLY A 18 -22.05 -18.10 6.27
C GLY A 18 -22.43 -17.38 4.98
N PRO A 19 -22.62 -16.06 5.02
CA PRO A 19 -22.91 -15.28 3.83
C PRO A 19 -21.68 -15.23 2.91
N VAL A 20 -21.93 -15.21 1.60
CA VAL A 20 -20.94 -14.70 0.64
C VAL A 20 -21.00 -13.18 0.73
N LEU A 21 -19.91 -12.57 1.20
CA LEU A 21 -19.80 -11.13 1.41
C LEU A 21 -19.25 -10.45 0.18
N ASP A 22 -19.79 -9.28 -0.17
CA ASP A 22 -19.15 -8.35 -1.10
C ASP A 22 -18.10 -7.46 -0.42
N TYR A 23 -17.37 -6.67 -1.21
CA TYR A 23 -16.30 -5.82 -0.67
C TYR A 23 -16.77 -4.74 0.32
N ALA A 24 -17.99 -4.21 0.16
CA ALA A 24 -18.53 -3.20 1.06
C ALA A 24 -18.97 -3.84 2.39
N GLU A 25 -19.58 -5.02 2.32
CA GLU A 25 -19.92 -5.85 3.48
C GLU A 25 -18.64 -6.25 4.24
N ILE A 26 -17.58 -6.70 3.55
CA ILE A 26 -16.27 -6.98 4.15
C ILE A 26 -15.70 -5.74 4.85
N ALA A 27 -15.71 -4.58 4.18
CA ALA A 27 -15.10 -3.35 4.72
C ALA A 27 -15.77 -2.82 6.00
N SER A 28 -16.96 -3.32 6.36
CA SER A 28 -17.75 -2.91 7.51
C SER A 28 -18.12 -4.07 8.45
N HIS A 29 -17.70 -5.30 8.13
CA HIS A 29 -18.08 -6.48 8.88
C HIS A 29 -17.54 -6.42 10.31
N PRO A 30 -18.37 -6.62 11.36
CA PRO A 30 -17.95 -6.46 12.76
C PRO A 30 -16.71 -7.27 13.12
N GLN A 31 -16.63 -8.52 12.63
CA GLN A 31 -15.47 -9.38 12.87
C GLN A 31 -14.19 -8.81 12.24
N PHE A 32 -14.26 -8.21 11.06
CA PHE A 32 -13.07 -7.71 10.37
C PHE A 32 -12.58 -6.38 10.95
N VAL A 33 -13.52 -5.54 11.39
CA VAL A 33 -13.21 -4.30 12.12
C VAL A 33 -12.62 -4.62 13.50
N ALA A 34 -13.25 -5.51 14.28
CA ALA A 34 -12.78 -5.85 15.62
C ALA A 34 -11.39 -6.53 15.64
N ASN A 35 -10.99 -7.15 14.52
CA ASN A 35 -9.70 -7.81 14.39
C ASN A 35 -8.68 -7.00 13.57
N ASP A 36 -8.95 -5.73 13.25
CA ASP A 36 -8.13 -4.87 12.38
C ASP A 36 -7.72 -5.52 11.04
N TYR A 37 -8.55 -6.40 10.48
CA TYR A 37 -8.32 -7.00 9.17
C TYR A 37 -8.62 -6.02 8.03
N VAL A 38 -9.38 -4.98 8.32
CA VAL A 38 -9.58 -3.81 7.45
C VAL A 38 -9.01 -2.62 8.19
N ALA A 39 -7.82 -2.18 7.79
CA ALA A 39 -7.13 -1.06 8.39
C ALA A 39 -7.46 0.24 7.64
N GLU A 40 -7.65 1.33 8.38
CA GLU A 40 -7.85 2.66 7.82
C GLU A 40 -6.54 3.44 7.90
N VAL A 41 -6.10 3.96 6.75
CA VAL A 41 -4.81 4.65 6.59
C VAL A 41 -5.06 6.01 5.94
N GLU A 42 -4.28 7.01 6.34
CA GLU A 42 -4.38 8.36 5.81
C GLU A 42 -3.03 8.82 5.27
N ASN A 43 -3.01 9.32 4.04
CA ASN A 43 -1.84 9.94 3.42
C ASN A 43 -2.21 11.29 2.77
N GLN A 44 -1.23 11.90 2.10
CA GLN A 44 -1.38 13.14 1.34
C GLN A 44 -2.46 13.12 0.24
N PHE A 45 -2.94 11.95 -0.18
CA PHE A 45 -4.02 11.77 -1.15
C PHE A 45 -5.38 11.48 -0.51
N GLY A 46 -5.44 11.46 0.83
CA GLY A 46 -6.64 11.26 1.60
C GLY A 46 -6.66 9.95 2.40
N ARG A 47 -7.83 9.65 2.95
CA ARG A 47 -8.08 8.48 3.79
C ARG A 47 -8.64 7.33 2.96
N PHE A 48 -8.11 6.14 3.18
CA PHE A 48 -8.54 4.92 2.48
C PHE A 48 -8.41 3.68 3.37
N LYS A 49 -9.09 2.61 2.98
CA LYS A 49 -9.02 1.30 3.64
C LYS A 49 -8.07 0.37 2.91
N THR A 50 -7.32 -0.42 3.67
CA THR A 50 -6.43 -1.47 3.16
C THR A 50 -6.57 -2.74 3.98
N VAL A 51 -5.99 -3.83 3.51
CA VAL A 51 -5.98 -5.11 4.22
C VAL A 51 -4.97 -5.04 5.37
N GLY A 52 -5.42 -5.43 6.56
CA GLY A 52 -4.59 -5.52 7.75
C GLY A 52 -3.77 -6.80 7.85
N VAL A 53 -3.03 -6.95 8.95
CA VAL A 53 -2.24 -8.16 9.18
C VAL A 53 -3.16 -9.30 9.62
N ALA A 54 -3.21 -10.35 8.80
CA ALA A 54 -4.15 -11.47 9.00
C ALA A 54 -3.86 -12.32 10.25
N ALA A 55 -2.61 -12.31 10.73
CA ALA A 55 -2.18 -13.11 11.88
C ALA A 55 -1.89 -12.23 13.10
N ARG A 56 -2.26 -12.71 14.28
CA ARG A 56 -1.94 -12.10 15.57
C ARG A 56 -0.88 -12.92 16.28
N TYR A 57 0.13 -12.24 16.79
CA TYR A 57 1.23 -12.83 17.52
C TYR A 57 1.30 -12.19 18.91
N SER A 58 1.29 -13.01 19.96
CA SER A 58 1.31 -12.53 21.34
C SER A 58 2.66 -11.97 21.77
N ALA A 59 3.76 -12.58 21.30
CA ALA A 59 5.12 -12.16 21.66
C ALA A 59 5.68 -11.07 20.73
N THR A 60 5.25 -11.03 19.47
CA THR A 60 5.73 -10.09 18.46
C THR A 60 4.56 -9.46 17.70
N PRO A 61 3.75 -8.60 18.37
CA PRO A 61 2.63 -7.94 17.71
C PRO A 61 3.08 -7.27 16.41
N PRO A 62 2.34 -7.41 15.30
CA PRO A 62 2.72 -6.77 14.06
C PRO A 62 2.67 -5.25 14.20
N PRO A 63 3.51 -4.50 13.48
CA PRO A 63 3.41 -3.06 13.44
C PRO A 63 2.05 -2.62 12.85
N PRO A 64 1.56 -1.43 13.22
CA PRO A 64 0.39 -0.85 12.58
C PRO A 64 0.59 -0.76 11.06
N VAL A 65 -0.50 -0.98 10.31
CA VAL A 65 -0.47 -0.83 8.86
C VAL A 65 -0.42 0.66 8.55
N GLY A 66 0.72 1.09 8.01
CA GLY A 66 0.99 2.49 7.67
C GLY A 66 0.87 2.77 6.17
N THR A 67 1.18 4.01 5.82
CA THR A 67 1.33 4.43 4.44
C THR A 67 2.62 3.86 3.86
N ALA A 68 2.60 3.52 2.57
CA ALA A 68 3.84 3.22 1.86
C ALA A 68 4.73 4.46 1.82
N ALA A 69 6.05 4.25 1.89
CA ALA A 69 7.01 5.33 1.70
C ALA A 69 6.87 5.94 0.31
N ASP A 70 7.04 7.25 0.22
CA ASP A 70 7.13 7.93 -1.06
C ASP A 70 8.41 7.53 -1.81
N LEU A 71 8.38 7.74 -3.12
CA LEU A 71 9.52 7.46 -3.98
C LEU A 71 10.74 8.27 -3.50
N GLY A 72 11.78 7.55 -3.07
CA GLY A 72 13.05 8.12 -2.60
C GLY A 72 12.99 8.75 -1.21
N GLU A 73 11.94 8.51 -0.41
CA GLU A 73 11.76 9.12 0.91
C GLU A 73 12.96 8.92 1.83
N HIS A 74 13.46 7.69 1.90
CA HIS A 74 14.54 7.28 2.82
C HIS A 74 15.91 7.17 2.13
N THR A 75 16.09 7.65 0.90
CA THR A 75 17.36 7.48 0.15
C THR A 75 18.56 8.06 0.89
N ASP A 76 18.45 9.30 1.38
CA ASP A 76 19.56 9.99 2.06
C ASP A 76 19.88 9.35 3.42
N GLU A 77 18.86 8.87 4.13
CA GLU A 77 18.99 8.17 5.41
C GLU A 77 19.76 6.87 5.23
N VAL A 78 19.34 6.03 4.28
CA VAL A 78 19.99 4.74 4.01
C VAL A 78 21.45 4.93 3.56
N LEU A 79 21.71 5.87 2.64
CA LEU A 79 23.09 6.11 2.16
C LEU A 79 24.01 6.63 3.26
N ARG A 80 23.49 7.44 4.18
CA ARG A 80 24.26 7.98 5.29
C ARG A 80 24.46 6.94 6.38
N ASP A 81 23.38 6.38 6.90
CA ASP A 81 23.38 5.66 8.16
C ASP A 81 23.74 4.18 7.97
N ILE A 82 23.37 3.60 6.83
CA ILE A 82 23.66 2.20 6.51
C ILE A 82 24.91 2.09 5.63
N CYS A 83 25.06 2.94 4.61
CA CYS A 83 26.21 2.89 3.71
C CYS A 83 27.41 3.73 4.18
N GLY A 84 27.26 4.58 5.20
CA GLY A 84 28.35 5.39 5.75
C GLY A 84 28.86 6.47 4.80
N MET A 85 28.05 6.91 3.83
CA MET A 85 28.46 7.92 2.86
C MET A 85 28.43 9.32 3.47
N SER A 86 29.37 10.17 3.03
CA SER A 86 29.38 11.58 3.41
C SER A 86 28.26 12.35 2.70
N ASP A 87 27.87 13.50 3.26
CA ASP A 87 26.93 14.43 2.60
C ASP A 87 27.39 14.86 1.21
N SER A 88 28.71 15.02 1.03
CA SER A 88 29.29 15.34 -0.27
C SER A 88 29.11 14.22 -1.30
N ASP A 89 29.27 12.97 -0.89
CA ASP A 89 29.11 11.82 -1.80
C ASP A 89 27.64 11.63 -2.18
N ILE A 90 26.73 11.74 -1.21
CA ILE A 90 25.28 11.65 -1.45
C ILE A 90 24.83 12.75 -2.41
N LYS A 91 25.32 13.98 -2.22
CA LYS A 91 25.04 15.09 -3.12
C LYS A 91 25.58 14.82 -4.54
N ALA A 92 26.80 14.31 -4.67
CA ALA A 92 27.39 13.97 -5.96
C ALA A 92 26.58 12.88 -6.69
N LEU A 93 26.09 11.86 -5.97
CA LEU A 93 25.22 10.83 -6.52
C LEU A 93 23.87 11.39 -7.00
N ALA A 94 23.28 12.31 -6.23
CA ALA A 94 22.05 12.99 -6.59
C ALA A 94 22.23 13.87 -7.85
N GLU A 95 23.34 14.62 -7.93
CA GLU A 95 23.69 15.44 -9.10
C GLU A 95 24.00 14.60 -10.34
N ALA A 96 24.60 13.43 -10.17
CA ALA A 96 24.83 12.45 -11.23
C ALA A 96 23.55 11.70 -11.64
N HIS A 97 22.43 11.93 -10.94
CA HIS A 97 21.16 11.22 -11.12
C HIS A 97 21.26 9.70 -10.94
N ALA A 98 22.18 9.26 -10.08
CA ALA A 98 22.33 7.86 -9.69
C ALA A 98 21.34 7.44 -8.60
N THR A 99 20.77 8.41 -7.88
CA THR A 99 19.73 8.18 -6.86
C THR A 99 18.39 8.70 -7.34
N THR A 100 17.30 8.07 -6.87
CA THR A 100 15.96 8.60 -7.10
C THR A 100 15.71 9.75 -6.12
N PRO A 101 15.43 10.97 -6.60
CA PRO A 101 15.16 12.09 -5.73
C PRO A 101 13.83 11.87 -5.01
N ASN A 102 13.80 12.18 -3.72
CA ASN A 102 12.57 12.24 -2.95
C ASN A 102 11.54 13.12 -3.69
N ARG A 103 10.33 12.60 -3.93
CA ARG A 103 9.28 13.34 -4.66
C ARG A 103 8.96 14.69 -4.01
N ALA A 104 9.04 14.80 -2.68
CA ALA A 104 8.89 16.05 -1.95
C ALA A 104 10.03 17.07 -2.23
N LYS A 105 11.21 16.59 -2.62
CA LYS A 105 12.37 17.41 -3.02
C LYS A 105 12.35 17.80 -4.52
N GLY A 106 11.36 17.31 -5.28
CA GLY A 106 11.19 17.58 -6.71
C GLY A 106 12.04 16.67 -7.62
N TYR A 107 11.38 15.91 -8.48
CA TYR A 107 12.06 15.02 -9.44
C TYR A 107 12.68 15.82 -10.60
N LYS A 108 13.99 15.69 -10.82
CA LYS A 108 14.69 16.16 -12.04
C LYS A 108 15.05 14.96 -12.89
N GLU A 109 14.42 14.85 -14.07
CA GLU A 109 14.68 13.77 -15.03
C GLU A 109 16.19 13.64 -15.31
N PRO A 110 16.81 12.47 -15.09
CA PRO A 110 18.15 12.15 -15.55
C PRO A 110 18.28 12.33 -17.07
N HIS A 111 19.41 12.86 -17.52
CA HIS A 111 19.65 13.11 -18.94
C HIS A 111 19.53 11.85 -19.83
N TRP A 112 19.79 10.65 -19.28
CA TRP A 112 19.71 9.37 -19.99
C TRP A 112 18.27 8.86 -20.19
N ILE A 113 17.30 9.25 -19.35
CA ILE A 113 15.90 8.81 -19.48
C ILE A 113 15.26 9.33 -20.78
N LYS A 114 15.68 10.50 -21.29
CA LYS A 114 15.23 11.00 -22.60
C LYS A 114 15.67 10.11 -23.76
N ALA A 115 16.79 9.41 -23.63
CA ALA A 115 17.30 8.51 -24.66
C ALA A 115 16.50 7.19 -24.73
N HIS A 116 15.70 6.87 -23.71
CA HIS A 116 14.98 5.59 -23.60
C HIS A 116 13.46 5.78 -23.44
N LYS A 117 12.92 6.95 -23.79
CA LYS A 117 11.46 7.13 -23.88
C LYS A 117 10.91 6.18 -24.95
N TRP A 118 10.08 5.23 -24.51
CA TRP A 118 9.32 4.33 -25.39
C TRP A 118 8.47 5.16 -26.36
N LYS A 119 8.76 5.08 -27.67
CA LYS A 119 7.95 5.69 -28.74
C LYS A 119 6.79 4.75 -29.08
N GLY A 120 5.77 4.74 -28.24
CA GLY A 120 4.57 3.92 -28.45
C GLY A 120 3.33 4.75 -28.72
N GLU A 121 3.06 5.06 -29.99
CA GLU A 121 1.70 5.30 -30.45
C GLU A 121 0.97 3.95 -30.49
N VAL A 122 0.06 3.67 -29.56
CA VAL A 122 -1.02 2.70 -29.79
C VAL A 122 -2.30 3.12 -29.06
N ALA A 123 -3.28 3.53 -29.87
CA ALA A 123 -4.72 3.39 -29.71
C ALA A 123 -5.45 4.13 -28.56
N ALA A 124 -5.86 5.37 -28.86
CA ALA A 124 -7.20 5.83 -28.51
C ALA A 124 -8.23 5.02 -29.32
N ARG A 125 -8.66 3.85 -28.80
CA ARG A 125 -9.90 3.18 -29.16
C ARG A 125 -10.33 2.29 -27.99
N ARG A 126 -11.61 2.42 -27.60
CA ARG A 126 -12.36 1.85 -26.46
C ARG A 126 -12.38 2.80 -25.26
N SER A 127 -13.50 3.37 -24.83
CA SER A 127 -14.93 3.21 -25.15
C SER A 127 -15.65 4.50 -24.77
#